data_AF-A0A3B9HAS1-F1
#
_entry.id   AF-A0A3B9HAS1-F1
#
_cell.length_a   1.000
_cell.length_b   1.000
_cell.length_c   1.000
_cell.angle_alpha   90.00
_cell.angle_beta   90.00
_cell.angle_gamma   90.00
#
_symmetry.space_group_name_H-M   'P 1'
#
loop_
_entity.id
_entity.type
_entity.pdbx_description
1 polymer ?
#
loop_
_entity_poly.entity_id
_entity_poly.type
_entity_poly.pdbx_seq_one_letter_code
_entity_poly.pdbx_strand_id
1 'polypeptide(L)'
;EIDHHRLNKIGSATGELVGGNLSILHNLSGTEVDLRTKNRILILEDLDEYLYHIDRMLQNFLRSGKLSGLKGLIIGGMTDMNDNQIPFGKSAYEIISESVSGFNFPVCFDFPMGHISDNRSVVLGKEYSLEVTEKMSFLSPI
;
A
#
# COMPACT_ATOMS: atom_id res chain seq x y z
N GLU A 1 8.96 1.56 14.30
CA GLU A 1 9.61 0.37 13.73
C GLU A 1 8.55 -0.67 13.42
N ILE A 2 8.78 -1.44 12.36
CA ILE A 2 7.91 -2.49 11.83
C ILE A 2 8.80 -3.68 11.50
N ASP A 3 8.38 -4.89 11.87
CA ASP A 3 9.14 -6.10 11.61
C ASP A 3 9.31 -6.37 10.10
N HIS A 4 10.31 -7.16 9.75
CA HIS A 4 10.51 -7.58 8.37
C HIS A 4 9.36 -8.47 7.88
N HIS A 5 8.89 -8.20 6.66
CA HIS A 5 7.98 -9.07 5.93
C HIS A 5 8.65 -9.60 4.65
N ARG A 6 8.43 -10.88 4.33
CA ARG A 6 9.09 -11.61 3.22
C ARG A 6 8.92 -10.98 1.83
N LEU A 7 7.86 -10.17 1.66
CA LEU A 7 7.54 -9.50 0.39
C LEU A 7 8.08 -8.06 0.32
N ASN A 8 8.79 -7.59 1.35
CA ASN A 8 9.34 -6.24 1.37
C ASN A 8 10.30 -6.00 0.20
N LYS A 9 10.28 -4.78 -0.31
CA LYS A 9 11.28 -4.26 -1.24
C LYS A 9 12.15 -3.24 -0.51
N ILE A 10 13.41 -3.60 -0.32
CA ILE A 10 14.41 -2.80 0.39
C ILE A 10 14.64 -1.47 -0.34
N GLY A 11 14.88 -0.42 0.43
CA GLY A 11 15.24 0.90 -0.07
C GLY A 11 14.85 1.99 0.90
N SER A 12 15.12 3.23 0.52
CA SER A 12 14.75 4.41 1.28
C SER A 12 14.06 5.45 0.40
N ALA A 13 13.16 6.22 1.01
CA ALA A 13 12.38 7.23 0.32
C ALA A 13 11.97 8.34 1.27
N THR A 14 11.89 9.56 0.74
CA THR A 14 11.37 10.72 1.49
C THR A 14 10.30 11.41 0.68
N GLY A 15 9.14 11.64 1.27
CA GLY A 15 8.09 12.43 0.65
C GLY A 15 6.86 12.56 1.53
N GLU A 16 5.92 13.37 1.06
CA GLU A 16 4.62 13.50 1.71
C GLU A 16 3.87 12.16 1.69
N LEU A 17 3.36 11.75 2.86
CA LEU A 17 2.59 10.54 3.07
C LEU A 17 1.12 10.79 2.69
N VAL A 18 0.61 10.01 1.76
CA VAL A 18 -0.78 10.07 1.27
C VAL A 18 -1.36 8.67 1.25
N GLY A 19 -2.68 8.51 1.31
CA GLY A 19 -3.29 7.19 1.21
C GLY A 19 -4.51 6.98 2.10
N GLY A 20 -4.71 5.75 2.55
CA GLY A 20 -5.87 5.30 3.32
C GLY A 20 -6.43 3.99 2.79
N ASN A 21 -7.75 3.84 2.85
CA ASN A 21 -8.45 2.65 2.38
C ASN A 21 -8.39 2.50 0.85
N LEU A 22 -7.95 1.34 0.35
CA LEU A 22 -7.77 1.09 -1.08
C LEU A 22 -9.10 1.18 -1.85
N SER A 23 -10.17 0.55 -1.38
CA SER A 23 -11.51 0.62 -1.98
C SER A 23 -12.06 2.04 -2.07
N ILE A 24 -11.90 2.87 -1.04
CA ILE A 24 -12.30 4.28 -1.09
C ILE A 24 -11.49 5.04 -2.13
N LEU A 25 -10.16 4.90 -2.12
CA LEU A 25 -9.31 5.60 -3.09
C LEU A 25 -9.57 5.13 -4.53
N HIS A 26 -9.89 3.85 -4.73
CA HIS A 26 -10.32 3.32 -6.01
C HIS A 26 -11.61 3.98 -6.51
N ASN A 27 -12.60 4.15 -5.64
CA ASN A 27 -13.87 4.80 -5.98
C ASN A 27 -13.72 6.30 -6.31
N LEU A 28 -12.70 6.97 -5.77
CA LEU A 28 -12.40 8.38 -6.06
C LEU A 28 -11.58 8.57 -7.34
N SER A 29 -11.04 7.51 -7.93
CA SER A 29 -10.23 7.56 -9.15
C SER A 29 -10.96 8.26 -10.30
N GLY A 30 -10.34 9.29 -10.87
CA GLY A 30 -10.91 10.07 -11.98
C GLY A 30 -11.96 11.13 -11.58
N THR A 31 -12.23 11.32 -10.29
CA THR A 31 -13.07 12.42 -9.79
C THR A 31 -12.24 13.69 -9.53
N GLU A 32 -12.89 14.82 -9.22
CA GLU A 32 -12.21 16.09 -8.89
C GLU A 32 -11.32 15.99 -7.64
N VAL A 33 -11.65 15.07 -6.73
CA VAL A 33 -10.93 14.86 -5.46
C VAL A 33 -9.98 13.66 -5.53
N ASP A 34 -9.65 13.21 -6.74
CA ASP A 34 -8.78 12.06 -6.93
C ASP A 34 -7.38 12.27 -6.34
N LEU A 35 -6.87 11.24 -5.65
CA LEU A 35 -5.61 11.30 -4.93
C LEU A 35 -4.42 11.38 -5.90
N ARG A 36 -3.60 12.42 -5.73
CA ARG A 36 -2.33 12.57 -6.43
C ARG A 36 -1.22 11.84 -5.68
N THR A 37 -0.59 10.89 -6.35
CA THR A 37 0.40 9.98 -5.74
C THR A 37 1.82 10.19 -6.26
N LYS A 38 2.00 10.86 -7.40
CA LYS A 38 3.33 11.11 -7.98
C LYS A 38 4.21 11.90 -6.99
N ASN A 39 5.45 11.45 -6.81
CA ASN A 39 6.43 11.99 -5.87
C ASN A 39 6.01 11.90 -4.38
N ARG A 40 5.09 10.97 -4.04
CA ARG A 40 4.59 10.74 -2.67
C ARG A 40 4.97 9.34 -2.15
N ILE A 41 4.86 9.16 -0.85
CA ILE A 41 4.81 7.83 -0.22
C ILE A 41 3.33 7.48 -0.10
N LEU A 42 2.90 6.38 -0.71
CA LEU A 42 1.51 5.91 -0.65
C LEU A 42 1.37 4.87 0.45
N ILE A 43 0.35 5.00 1.30
CA ILE A 43 -0.02 4.00 2.31
C ILE A 43 -1.42 3.45 2.02
N LEU A 44 -1.58 2.13 2.00
CA LEU A 44 -2.84 1.46 1.66
C LEU A 44 -3.20 0.41 2.70
N GLU A 45 -4.48 0.27 2.99
CA GLU A 45 -5.07 -0.83 3.77
C GLU A 45 -6.46 -1.17 3.23
N ASP A 46 -6.99 -2.34 3.57
CA ASP A 46 -8.39 -2.67 3.28
C ASP A 46 -8.95 -3.80 4.19
N LEU A 47 -10.27 -3.95 4.19
CA LEU A 47 -11.02 -4.89 5.03
C LEU A 47 -12.17 -5.54 4.23
N ASP A 48 -12.43 -6.83 4.48
CA ASP A 48 -13.63 -7.55 4.01
C ASP A 48 -13.80 -7.54 2.48
N GLU A 49 -12.69 -7.35 1.76
CA GLU A 49 -12.68 -7.29 0.31
C GLU A 49 -12.40 -8.65 -0.34
N TYR A 50 -12.91 -8.83 -1.55
CA TYR A 50 -12.59 -10.01 -2.33
C TYR A 50 -11.22 -9.89 -3.01
N LEU A 51 -10.46 -10.99 -3.06
CA LEU A 51 -9.11 -11.01 -3.67
C LEU A 51 -9.11 -10.57 -5.14
N TYR A 52 -10.12 -10.98 -5.93
CA TYR A 52 -10.24 -10.52 -7.32
C TYR A 52 -10.55 -9.02 -7.41
N HIS A 53 -11.18 -8.43 -6.39
CA HIS A 53 -11.46 -7.01 -6.34
C HIS A 53 -10.18 -6.23 -6.02
N ILE A 54 -9.37 -6.69 -5.05
CA ILE A 54 -8.02 -6.17 -4.79
C ILE A 54 -7.19 -6.11 -6.09
N ASP A 55 -7.13 -7.20 -6.85
CA ASP A 55 -6.43 -7.25 -8.15
C ASP A 55 -6.94 -6.17 -9.11
N ARG A 56 -8.27 -6.08 -9.31
CA ARG A 56 -8.87 -5.08 -10.20
C ARG A 56 -8.60 -3.64 -9.78
N MET A 57 -8.61 -3.36 -8.48
CA MET A 57 -8.29 -2.03 -7.94
C MET A 57 -6.84 -1.65 -8.22
N LEU A 58 -5.90 -2.59 -8.05
CA LEU A 58 -4.49 -2.38 -8.36
C LEU A 58 -4.25 -2.23 -9.86
N GLN A 59 -4.97 -2.98 -10.71
CA GLN A 59 -4.96 -2.77 -12.16
C GLN A 59 -5.46 -1.38 -12.54
N ASN A 60 -6.49 -0.85 -11.86
CA ASN A 60 -6.94 0.52 -12.03
C ASN A 60 -5.85 1.53 -11.63
N PHE A 61 -5.17 1.34 -10.50
CA PHE A 61 -4.08 2.22 -10.06
C PHE A 61 -2.88 2.18 -11.01
N LEU A 62 -2.56 1.00 -11.55
CA LEU A 62 -1.52 0.85 -12.56
C LEU A 62 -1.86 1.63 -13.83
N ARG A 63 -3.08 1.44 -14.36
CA ARG A 63 -3.54 2.04 -15.63
C ARG A 63 -3.82 3.53 -15.54
N SER A 64 -4.25 4.03 -14.37
CA SER A 64 -4.42 5.46 -14.11
C SER A 64 -3.11 6.18 -13.80
N GLY A 65 -1.99 5.45 -13.72
CA GLY A 65 -0.67 6.02 -13.45
C GLY A 65 -0.43 6.37 -11.98
N LYS A 66 -1.30 5.95 -11.05
CA LYS A 66 -1.13 6.20 -9.61
C LYS A 66 0.09 5.53 -9.01
N LEU A 67 0.52 4.41 -9.57
CA LEU A 67 1.76 3.74 -9.14
C LEU A 67 3.00 4.34 -9.81
N SER A 68 2.83 5.13 -10.86
CA SER A 68 3.93 5.72 -11.62
C SER A 68 4.53 6.92 -10.89
N GLY A 69 5.84 6.87 -10.64
CA GLY A 69 6.56 7.93 -9.93
C GLY A 69 6.24 8.01 -8.43
N LEU A 70 5.70 6.95 -7.84
CA LEU A 70 5.71 6.79 -6.38
C LEU A 70 7.15 6.81 -5.85
N LYS A 71 7.33 7.39 -4.66
CA LYS A 71 8.60 7.33 -3.94
C LYS A 71 8.71 6.12 -3.04
N GLY A 72 7.58 5.65 -2.50
CA GLY A 72 7.51 4.49 -1.61
C GLY A 72 6.08 4.00 -1.48
N LEU A 73 5.92 2.74 -1.11
CA LEU A 73 4.62 2.12 -0.85
C LEU A 73 4.63 1.44 0.52
N ILE A 74 3.57 1.64 1.28
CA ILE A 74 3.33 1.01 2.57
C ILE A 74 1.99 0.30 2.50
N ILE A 75 1.97 -0.96 2.88
CA ILE A 75 0.78 -1.80 2.92
C ILE A 75 0.51 -2.14 4.37
N GLY A 76 -0.59 -1.62 4.89
CA GLY A 76 -1.15 -1.98 6.18
C GLY A 76 -1.91 -3.29 6.12
N GLY A 77 -2.80 -3.50 7.09
CA GLY A 77 -3.63 -4.68 7.18
C GLY A 77 -4.49 -4.89 5.93
N MET A 78 -4.48 -6.11 5.42
CA MET A 78 -5.46 -6.63 4.47
C MET A 78 -6.28 -7.71 5.20
N THR A 79 -7.29 -7.26 5.96
CA THR A 79 -7.97 -8.09 6.97
C THR A 79 -9.29 -8.66 6.47
N ASP A 80 -9.64 -9.87 6.93
CA ASP A 80 -10.89 -10.56 6.57
C ASP A 80 -11.10 -10.67 5.05
N MET A 81 -10.02 -10.85 4.29
CA MET A 81 -10.09 -10.96 2.84
C MET A 81 -10.86 -12.21 2.41
N ASN A 82 -11.79 -12.01 1.48
CA ASN A 82 -12.67 -13.03 0.96
C ASN A 82 -12.09 -13.63 -0.33
N ASP A 83 -12.21 -14.95 -0.48
CA ASP A 83 -11.95 -15.65 -1.76
C ASP A 83 -13.26 -16.20 -2.34
N ASN A 84 -13.20 -16.65 -3.59
CA ASN A 84 -14.31 -17.30 -4.28
C ASN A 84 -14.23 -18.83 -4.13
N GLN A 85 -15.30 -19.51 -4.59
CA GLN A 85 -15.33 -20.98 -4.66
C GLN A 85 -14.18 -21.55 -5.49
N ILE A 86 -13.81 -20.86 -6.58
CA ILE A 86 -12.58 -21.12 -7.32
C ILE A 86 -11.52 -20.19 -6.73
N PRO A 87 -10.48 -20.72 -6.06
CA PRO A 87 -9.50 -19.88 -5.39
C PRO A 87 -8.78 -18.95 -6.36
N PHE A 88 -8.52 -17.72 -5.93
CA PHE A 88 -7.70 -16.79 -6.70
C PHE A 88 -6.24 -17.27 -6.81
N GLY A 89 -5.76 -18.01 -5.80
CA GLY A 89 -4.44 -18.63 -5.78
C GLY A 89 -3.31 -17.72 -5.28
N LYS A 90 -3.64 -16.54 -4.74
CA LYS A 90 -2.71 -15.58 -4.14
C LYS A 90 -3.38 -14.85 -2.98
N SER A 91 -2.63 -14.53 -1.94
CA SER A 91 -3.06 -13.60 -0.89
C SER A 91 -3.10 -12.15 -1.39
N ALA A 92 -3.81 -11.26 -0.69
CA ALA A 92 -3.83 -9.83 -1.02
C ALA A 92 -2.41 -9.23 -1.10
N TYR A 93 -1.54 -9.56 -0.15
CA TYR A 93 -0.14 -9.10 -0.17
C TYR A 93 0.64 -9.61 -1.39
N GLU A 94 0.41 -10.85 -1.85
CA GLU A 94 1.04 -11.40 -3.06
C GLU A 94 0.54 -10.71 -4.32
N ILE A 95 -0.77 -10.42 -4.41
CA ILE A 95 -1.36 -9.66 -5.51
C ILE A 95 -0.72 -8.26 -5.60
N ILE A 96 -0.59 -7.58 -4.46
CA ILE A 96 0.05 -6.26 -4.38
C ILE A 96 1.52 -6.34 -4.79
N SER A 97 2.27 -7.28 -4.20
CA SER A 97 3.70 -7.47 -4.48
C SER A 97 3.97 -7.71 -5.97
N GLU A 98 3.16 -8.55 -6.62
CA GLU A 98 3.26 -8.79 -8.05
C GLU A 98 2.92 -7.55 -8.88
N SER A 99 1.85 -6.84 -8.51
CA SER A 99 1.41 -5.61 -9.19
C SER A 99 2.47 -4.51 -9.18
N VAL A 100 3.33 -4.48 -8.16
CA VAL A 100 4.38 -3.46 -8.00
C VAL A 100 5.79 -3.95 -8.32
N SER A 101 5.94 -5.22 -8.73
CA SER A 101 7.24 -5.87 -8.96
C SER A 101 8.14 -5.14 -9.98
N GLY A 102 7.54 -4.49 -10.98
CA GLY A 102 8.24 -3.73 -12.02
C GLY A 102 8.72 -2.33 -11.61
N PHE A 103 8.39 -1.85 -10.40
CA PHE A 103 8.77 -0.51 -9.94
C PHE A 103 9.93 -0.57 -8.95
N ASN A 104 10.74 0.50 -8.86
CA ASN A 104 11.98 0.52 -8.06
C ASN A 104 11.85 1.15 -6.66
N PHE A 105 10.68 1.65 -6.28
CA PHE A 105 10.48 2.24 -4.95
C PHE A 105 10.49 1.16 -3.84
N PRO A 106 10.88 1.51 -2.60
CA PRO A 106 10.74 0.61 -1.45
C PRO A 106 9.28 0.28 -1.14
N VAL A 107 9.05 -0.93 -0.65
CA VAL A 107 7.72 -1.44 -0.27
C VAL A 107 7.80 -2.05 1.12
N CYS A 108 7.02 -1.53 2.06
CA CYS A 108 6.85 -2.07 3.41
C CYS A 108 5.48 -2.74 3.52
N PHE A 109 5.45 -4.04 3.77
CA PHE A 109 4.22 -4.78 4.12
C PHE A 109 4.04 -4.86 5.63
N ASP A 110 2.83 -5.25 6.03
CA ASP A 110 2.45 -5.51 7.42
C ASP A 110 2.64 -4.30 8.35
N PHE A 111 2.41 -3.11 7.81
CA PHE A 111 2.45 -1.89 8.61
C PHE A 111 1.26 -1.89 9.59
N PRO A 112 1.45 -1.47 10.86
CA PRO A 112 0.40 -1.54 11.88
C PRO A 112 -0.66 -0.44 11.69
N MET A 113 -1.44 -0.52 10.61
CA MET A 113 -2.52 0.39 10.25
C MET A 113 -3.61 -0.37 9.50
N GLY A 114 -4.87 -0.04 9.76
CA GLY A 114 -6.04 -0.64 9.13
C GLY A 114 -6.97 -1.24 10.17
N HIS A 115 -7.76 -2.24 9.77
CA HIS A 115 -8.75 -2.89 10.64
C HIS A 115 -8.14 -4.00 11.52
N ILE A 116 -7.07 -3.68 12.23
CA ILE A 116 -6.33 -4.59 13.12
C ILE A 116 -6.30 -4.08 14.57
N SER A 117 -5.92 -4.94 15.51
CA SER A 117 -5.85 -4.59 16.94
C SER A 117 -4.75 -3.57 17.25
N ASP A 118 -3.54 -3.75 16.71
CA ASP A 118 -2.45 -2.76 16.75
C ASP A 118 -2.58 -1.78 15.57
N ASN A 119 -3.56 -0.88 15.67
CA ASN A 119 -3.79 0.17 14.67
C ASN A 119 -3.17 1.50 15.12
N ARG A 120 -2.04 1.85 14.53
CA ARG A 120 -1.27 3.04 14.85
C ARG A 120 -1.60 4.18 13.90
N SER A 121 -1.84 5.36 14.47
CA SER A 121 -2.16 6.56 13.69
C SER A 121 -0.96 7.11 12.94
N VAL A 122 -1.18 7.53 11.70
CA VAL A 122 -0.24 8.32 10.89
C VAL A 122 -0.90 9.64 10.47
N VAL A 123 -0.10 10.69 10.26
CA VAL A 123 -0.61 12.00 9.82
C VAL A 123 -0.42 12.14 8.32
N LEU A 124 -1.50 12.07 7.56
CA LEU A 124 -1.45 12.26 6.11
C LEU A 124 -1.16 13.73 5.76
N GLY A 125 -0.53 13.97 4.61
CA GLY A 125 -0.15 15.29 4.13
C GLY A 125 1.09 15.89 4.81
N LYS A 126 1.84 15.08 5.56
CA LYS A 126 3.15 15.46 6.14
C LYS A 126 4.28 14.71 5.46
N GLU A 127 5.48 15.28 5.49
CA GLU A 127 6.67 14.61 4.99
C GLU A 127 7.15 13.53 5.97
N TYR A 128 7.53 12.39 5.40
CA TYR A 128 8.09 11.26 6.12
C TYR A 128 9.32 10.73 5.39
N SER A 129 10.22 10.13 6.17
CA SER A 129 11.26 9.23 5.70
C SER A 129 10.80 7.79 5.90
N LEU A 130 10.78 7.00 4.82
CA LEU A 130 10.56 5.57 4.82
C LEU A 130 11.91 4.88 4.58
N GLU A 131 12.28 3.95 5.45
CA GLU A 131 13.43 3.07 5.29
C GLU A 131 12.96 1.62 5.43
N VAL A 132 13.22 0.79 4.43
CA VAL A 132 12.89 -0.64 4.42
C VAL A 132 14.20 -1.41 4.32
N THR A 133 14.52 -2.19 5.34
CA THR A 133 15.76 -2.99 5.41
C THR A 133 15.46 -4.48 5.41
N GLU A 134 16.51 -5.30 5.41
CA GLU A 134 16.39 -6.76 5.56
C GLU A 134 15.81 -7.20 6.91
N LYS A 135 15.83 -6.35 7.94
CA LYS A 135 15.44 -6.72 9.31
C LYS A 135 14.20 -5.99 9.81
N MET A 136 14.10 -4.70 9.50
CA MET A 136 13.00 -3.84 9.96
C MET A 136 12.72 -2.74 8.95
N SER A 137 11.54 -2.14 9.08
CA SER A 137 11.18 -0.91 8.39
C SER A 137 10.89 0.21 9.38
N PHE A 138 11.14 1.44 8.94
CA PHE A 138 10.96 2.66 9.72
C PHE A 138 10.18 3.68 8.90
N LEU A 139 9.21 4.32 9.55
CA LEU A 139 8.51 5.49 9.02
C LEU A 139 8.62 6.59 10.05
N SER A 140 9.35 7.65 9.72
CA SER A 140 9.68 8.73 10.66
C SER A 140 9.24 10.08 10.08
N PRO A 141 8.54 10.94 10.85
CA PRO A 141 8.20 12.28 10.39
C PRO A 141 9.47 13.11 10.19
N ILE A 142 9.40 14.07 9.26
CA ILE A 142 10.45 15.05 8.98
C ILE A 142 10.02 16.43 9.47
#